data_AF-A0A066XIE4-F1
#
_entry.id   AF-A0A066XIE4-F1
#
_cell.length_a   1.000
_cell.length_b   1.000
_cell.length_c   1.000
_cell.angle_alpha   90.00
_cell.angle_beta   90.00
_cell.angle_gamma   90.00
#
_symmetry.space_group_name_H-M   'P 1'
#
loop_
_entity.id
_entity.type
_entity.pdbx_description
1 polymer ?
#
loop_
_entity_poly.entity_id
_entity_poly.type
_entity_poly.pdbx_seq_one_letter_code
_entity_poly.pdbx_strand_id
1 'polypeptide(L)'
;MASGRKKKQSNEHEETSQIWFFLCEAMSLTTFSQGNYTLEEVKHMDLTLDLCLKLSKAKGKVNDYSFWIHSDSMAAAVQLLSDQSIIAMYSLYCKNDPIVTIIIRGANDPSPNTSRTPSHVNSLASRRTVSAQRGILATELFIHPRIRHASGSTDFETMEKIEDERAMISFIVDEEVLTFTKDYLLGWIDSQLADMKHPTEITVHSLGEDGRNHEVKLTSHVWEKFLLRGQWKEGLQAVWDKSVRAQSEREEMLANIANASPNFVQACQQYIYDLRNFGNNKGSRTRLEGTGHKFYMGQPYFDNATRDKLLQLPTQSGTLEGVLGALEKKRLDSSICASHDLFPIFKSVLGAQ
;
A
#
# COMPACT_ATOMS: atom_id res chain seq x y z
N MET A 1 14.54 -55.64 -23.39
CA MET A 1 13.16 -55.68 -23.93
C MET A 1 12.34 -54.64 -23.21
N ALA A 2 11.91 -53.61 -23.94
CA ALA A 2 11.14 -52.49 -23.45
C ALA A 2 9.71 -52.95 -23.12
N SER A 3 9.25 -52.69 -21.89
CA SER A 3 7.84 -52.81 -21.52
C SER A 3 7.31 -51.40 -21.30
N GLY A 4 6.65 -50.88 -22.33
CA GLY A 4 6.03 -49.57 -22.32
C GLY A 4 4.79 -49.55 -21.44
N ARG A 5 4.85 -48.83 -20.31
CA ARG A 5 3.67 -48.34 -19.62
C ARG A 5 3.21 -47.06 -20.31
N LYS A 6 2.13 -47.16 -21.09
CA LYS A 6 1.33 -46.01 -21.55
C LYS A 6 0.87 -45.24 -20.31
N LYS A 7 1.46 -44.05 -20.10
CA LYS A 7 0.94 -43.03 -19.19
C LYS A 7 -0.37 -42.55 -19.80
N LYS A 8 -1.49 -42.94 -19.19
CA LYS A 8 -2.83 -42.41 -19.47
C LYS A 8 -2.76 -40.93 -19.07
N GLN A 9 -2.80 -40.02 -20.02
CA GLN A 9 -3.03 -38.59 -19.77
C GLN A 9 -4.43 -38.47 -19.16
N SER A 10 -4.49 -38.37 -17.84
CA SER A 10 -5.64 -37.77 -17.15
C SER A 10 -5.46 -36.25 -17.27
N ASN A 11 -6.07 -35.67 -18.30
CA ASN A 11 -6.48 -34.26 -18.25
C ASN A 11 -7.63 -34.17 -17.24
N GLU A 12 -7.31 -34.18 -15.96
CA GLU A 12 -8.13 -33.54 -14.96
C GLU A 12 -7.60 -32.11 -14.87
N HIS A 13 -8.34 -31.18 -15.45
CA HIS A 13 -8.17 -29.77 -15.10
C HIS A 13 -8.33 -29.70 -13.58
N GLU A 14 -7.26 -29.33 -12.87
CA GLU A 14 -7.38 -28.77 -11.52
C GLU A 14 -8.44 -27.67 -11.59
N GLU A 15 -9.63 -27.95 -11.03
CA GLU A 15 -10.60 -26.90 -10.74
C GLU A 15 -9.92 -25.98 -9.72
N THR A 16 -9.37 -24.89 -10.24
CA THR A 16 -8.81 -23.79 -9.45
C THR A 16 -9.85 -23.38 -8.42
N SER A 17 -9.43 -23.25 -7.16
CA SER A 17 -10.29 -22.90 -6.02
C SER A 17 -10.76 -21.45 -6.14
N GLN A 18 -11.70 -21.20 -7.03
CA GLN A 18 -12.20 -19.87 -7.33
C GLN A 18 -13.12 -19.36 -6.23
N ILE A 19 -12.89 -18.12 -5.81
CA ILE A 19 -13.58 -17.47 -4.69
C ILE A 19 -14.54 -16.41 -5.22
N TRP A 20 -15.76 -16.41 -4.67
CA TRP A 20 -16.82 -15.46 -5.01
C TRP A 20 -17.11 -14.49 -3.87
N PHE A 21 -17.07 -13.20 -4.18
CA PHE A 21 -17.44 -12.11 -3.27
C PHE A 21 -18.79 -11.53 -3.61
N PHE A 22 -19.62 -11.32 -2.60
CA PHE A 22 -20.88 -10.59 -2.72
C PHE A 22 -20.79 -9.33 -1.86
N LEU A 23 -20.56 -8.20 -2.51
CA LEU A 23 -20.33 -6.90 -1.87
C LEU A 23 -21.58 -6.03 -2.01
N CYS A 24 -22.16 -5.59 -0.89
CA CYS A 24 -23.10 -4.48 -0.89
C CYS A 24 -22.44 -3.22 -0.36
N GLU A 25 -22.43 -2.16 -1.17
CA GLU A 25 -21.92 -0.84 -0.80
C GLU A 25 -22.98 0.24 -1.02
N ALA A 26 -22.99 1.26 -0.18
CA ALA A 26 -23.83 2.44 -0.34
C ALA A 26 -22.93 3.67 -0.33
N MET A 27 -23.04 4.53 -1.35
CA MET A 27 -22.18 5.71 -1.47
C MET A 27 -22.35 6.73 -0.32
N SER A 28 -23.43 6.61 0.45
CA SER A 28 -23.77 7.45 1.60
C SER A 28 -23.28 6.88 2.94
N LEU A 29 -22.76 5.64 2.98
CA LEU A 29 -22.34 4.96 4.20
C LEU A 29 -20.89 4.49 4.10
N THR A 30 -20.18 4.49 5.21
CA THR A 30 -18.78 4.01 5.31
C THR A 30 -18.67 2.50 5.52
N THR A 31 -19.82 1.82 5.62
CA THR A 31 -19.92 0.40 5.95
C THR A 31 -20.36 -0.42 4.74
N PHE A 32 -19.77 -1.60 4.57
CA PHE A 32 -20.15 -2.57 3.54
C PHE A 32 -20.41 -3.93 4.18
N SER A 33 -21.21 -4.75 3.51
CA SER A 33 -21.47 -6.13 3.91
C SER A 33 -20.95 -7.09 2.85
N GLN A 34 -20.31 -8.18 3.31
CA GLN A 34 -19.65 -9.16 2.45
C GLN A 34 -20.01 -10.60 2.84
N GLY A 35 -20.07 -11.46 1.83
CA GLY A 35 -20.07 -12.91 1.94
C GLY A 35 -19.04 -13.52 0.99
N ASN A 36 -18.36 -14.58 1.45
CA ASN A 36 -17.29 -15.27 0.71
C ASN A 36 -17.70 -16.73 0.53
N TYR A 37 -17.67 -17.22 -0.71
CA TYR A 37 -18.10 -18.57 -1.05
C TYR A 37 -17.16 -19.20 -2.09
N THR A 38 -16.98 -20.51 -2.06
CA THR A 38 -16.29 -21.26 -3.10
C THR A 38 -17.17 -21.43 -4.33
N LEU A 39 -16.56 -21.69 -5.50
CA LEU A 39 -17.32 -22.01 -6.71
C LEU A 39 -18.27 -23.22 -6.50
N GLU A 40 -17.88 -24.22 -5.71
CA GLU A 40 -18.76 -25.36 -5.39
C GLU A 40 -19.98 -24.95 -4.57
N GLU A 41 -19.78 -24.14 -3.52
CA GLU A 41 -20.88 -23.61 -2.69
C GLU A 41 -21.85 -22.77 -3.54
N VAL A 42 -21.31 -21.98 -4.46
CA VAL A 42 -22.10 -21.12 -5.35
C VAL A 42 -22.84 -21.94 -6.42
N LYS A 43 -22.20 -22.95 -7.03
CA LYS A 43 -22.83 -23.87 -8.00
C LYS A 43 -24.03 -24.61 -7.40
N HIS A 44 -23.98 -24.94 -6.10
CA HIS A 44 -25.06 -25.63 -5.42
C HIS A 44 -26.29 -24.77 -5.09
N MET A 45 -26.18 -23.44 -5.14
CA MET A 45 -27.21 -22.52 -4.63
C MET A 45 -28.13 -21.89 -5.69
N ASP A 46 -27.90 -22.15 -6.98
CA ASP A 46 -28.56 -21.49 -8.12
C ASP A 46 -28.41 -19.95 -8.09
N LEU A 47 -27.40 -19.44 -8.81
CA LEU A 47 -27.02 -18.02 -8.81
C LEU A 47 -28.12 -17.13 -9.41
N THR A 48 -28.84 -16.44 -8.53
CA THR A 48 -29.82 -15.40 -8.86
C THR A 48 -29.44 -14.08 -8.23
N LEU A 49 -29.93 -12.96 -8.75
CA LEU A 49 -29.74 -11.63 -8.17
C LEU A 49 -30.29 -11.55 -6.74
N ASP A 50 -31.39 -12.25 -6.45
CA ASP A 50 -31.96 -12.37 -5.10
C ASP A 50 -31.02 -13.12 -4.15
N LEU A 51 -30.39 -14.21 -4.62
CA LEU A 51 -29.36 -14.90 -3.86
C LEU A 51 -28.14 -13.99 -3.63
N CYS A 52 -27.64 -13.31 -4.66
CA CYS A 52 -26.53 -12.36 -4.52
C CYS A 52 -26.81 -11.32 -3.43
N LEU A 53 -28.04 -10.79 -3.40
CA LEU A 53 -28.48 -9.83 -2.39
C LEU A 53 -28.46 -10.45 -0.97
N LYS A 54 -28.98 -11.67 -0.81
CA LYS A 54 -28.94 -12.41 0.47
C LYS A 54 -27.51 -12.71 0.93
N LEU A 55 -26.65 -13.19 0.03
CA LEU A 55 -25.26 -13.54 0.32
C LEU A 55 -24.43 -12.31 0.70
N SER A 56 -24.78 -11.13 0.15
CA SER A 56 -24.20 -9.86 0.54
C SER A 56 -24.71 -9.32 1.88
N LYS A 57 -25.73 -9.94 2.49
CA LYS A 57 -26.43 -9.48 3.72
C LYS A 57 -27.10 -8.11 3.60
N ALA A 58 -27.38 -7.66 2.37
CA ALA A 58 -28.14 -6.45 2.12
C ALA A 58 -29.61 -6.61 2.52
N LYS A 59 -30.25 -5.50 2.92
CA LYS A 59 -31.68 -5.48 3.28
C LYS A 59 -32.48 -4.82 2.17
N GLY A 60 -33.47 -5.50 1.60
CA GLY A 60 -34.34 -4.92 0.58
C GLY A 60 -34.74 -5.94 -0.47
N LYS A 61 -35.22 -5.47 -1.62
CA LYS A 61 -35.55 -6.28 -2.79
C LYS A 61 -34.56 -5.99 -3.91
N VAL A 62 -34.41 -6.94 -4.84
CA VAL A 62 -33.53 -6.81 -6.01
C VAL A 62 -33.72 -5.47 -6.75
N ASN A 63 -34.95 -4.99 -6.91
CA ASN A 63 -35.26 -3.74 -7.61
C ASN A 63 -34.74 -2.47 -6.92
N ASP A 64 -34.39 -2.56 -5.64
CA ASP A 64 -33.80 -1.44 -4.89
C ASP A 64 -32.32 -1.27 -5.22
N TYR A 65 -31.74 -2.21 -5.97
CA TYR A 65 -30.31 -2.32 -6.22
C TYR A 65 -29.97 -2.47 -7.71
N SER A 66 -28.75 -2.12 -8.03
CA SER A 66 -28.07 -2.49 -9.26
C SER A 66 -26.92 -3.44 -8.94
N PHE A 67 -26.62 -4.34 -9.88
CA PHE A 67 -25.68 -5.43 -9.70
C PHE A 67 -24.60 -5.35 -10.77
N TRP A 68 -23.36 -5.64 -10.41
CA TRP A 68 -22.23 -5.69 -11.34
C TRP A 68 -21.35 -6.89 -11.03
N ILE A 69 -20.64 -7.40 -12.04
CA ILE A 69 -19.65 -8.46 -11.91
C ILE A 69 -18.28 -7.96 -12.35
N HIS A 70 -17.24 -8.36 -11.63
CA HIS A 70 -15.85 -8.03 -11.94
C HIS A 70 -14.94 -9.21 -11.61
N SER A 71 -13.87 -9.36 -12.38
CA SER A 71 -12.74 -10.23 -12.10
C SER A 71 -11.47 -9.60 -12.66
N ASP A 72 -10.29 -10.11 -12.31
CA ASP A 72 -9.01 -9.49 -12.66
C ASP A 72 -8.76 -9.43 -14.18
N SER A 73 -9.33 -10.35 -14.96
CA SER A 73 -9.27 -10.32 -16.43
C SER A 73 -10.21 -9.29 -17.07
N MET A 74 -11.05 -8.61 -16.28
CA MET A 74 -11.99 -7.61 -16.77
C MET A 74 -11.43 -6.19 -16.63
N ALA A 75 -11.49 -5.41 -17.71
CA ALA A 75 -11.05 -4.01 -17.68
C ALA A 75 -11.99 -3.08 -16.87
N ALA A 76 -13.23 -3.51 -16.66
CA ALA A 76 -14.27 -2.77 -15.95
C ALA A 76 -15.37 -3.72 -15.44
N ALA A 77 -16.11 -3.33 -14.41
CA ALA A 77 -17.20 -4.14 -13.85
C ALA A 77 -18.43 -4.12 -14.77
N VAL A 78 -18.95 -5.26 -15.19
CA VAL A 78 -20.09 -5.31 -16.12
C VAL A 78 -21.40 -5.35 -15.35
N GLN A 79 -22.37 -4.54 -15.75
CA GLN A 79 -23.68 -4.52 -15.10
C GLN A 79 -24.46 -5.81 -15.42
N LEU A 80 -25.03 -6.39 -14.38
CA LEU A 80 -25.88 -7.57 -14.45
C LEU A 80 -27.35 -7.12 -14.51
N LEU A 81 -28.05 -7.53 -15.57
CA LEU A 81 -29.44 -7.14 -15.82
C LEU A 81 -30.45 -8.25 -15.45
N SER A 82 -29.97 -9.48 -15.36
CA SER A 82 -30.79 -10.66 -15.06
C SER A 82 -29.95 -11.78 -14.43
N ASP A 83 -30.59 -12.80 -13.88
CA ASP A 83 -29.90 -13.98 -13.34
C ASP A 83 -29.00 -14.65 -14.40
N GLN A 84 -29.48 -14.72 -15.64
CA GLN A 84 -28.76 -15.31 -16.77
C GLN A 84 -27.51 -14.50 -17.16
N SER A 85 -27.50 -13.19 -16.89
CA SER A 85 -26.33 -12.36 -17.16
C SER A 85 -25.14 -12.73 -16.25
N ILE A 86 -25.39 -13.29 -15.06
CA ILE A 86 -24.34 -13.75 -14.14
C ILE A 86 -23.55 -14.90 -14.79
N ILE A 87 -24.26 -15.91 -15.26
CA ILE A 87 -23.67 -17.12 -15.86
C ILE A 87 -22.95 -16.78 -17.17
N ALA A 88 -23.55 -15.89 -17.99
CA ALA A 88 -22.96 -15.45 -19.24
C ALA A 88 -21.63 -14.71 -19.01
N MET A 89 -21.61 -13.72 -18.10
CA MET A 89 -20.40 -12.96 -17.80
C MET A 89 -19.33 -13.82 -17.14
N TYR A 90 -19.73 -14.70 -16.24
CA TYR A 90 -18.83 -15.66 -15.61
C TYR A 90 -18.11 -16.53 -16.65
N SER A 91 -18.88 -17.12 -17.58
CA SER A 91 -18.35 -18.02 -18.60
C SER A 91 -17.43 -17.32 -19.60
N LEU A 92 -17.71 -16.05 -19.89
CA LEU A 92 -16.94 -15.27 -20.86
C LEU A 92 -15.64 -14.70 -20.30
N TYR A 93 -15.65 -14.24 -19.04
CA TYR A 93 -14.56 -13.42 -18.51
C TYR A 93 -13.95 -13.93 -17.21
N CYS A 94 -14.73 -14.62 -16.37
CA CYS A 94 -14.30 -14.88 -15.00
C CYS A 94 -13.88 -16.33 -14.74
N LYS A 95 -14.19 -17.27 -15.65
CA LYS A 95 -14.01 -18.72 -15.44
C LYS A 95 -12.60 -19.11 -14.99
N ASN A 96 -11.58 -18.48 -15.56
CA ASN A 96 -10.19 -18.79 -15.27
C ASN A 96 -9.59 -17.88 -14.20
N ASP A 97 -10.35 -16.88 -13.72
CA ASP A 97 -9.87 -15.95 -12.73
C ASP A 97 -10.05 -16.54 -11.33
N PRO A 98 -9.04 -16.39 -10.45
CA PRO A 98 -9.13 -16.94 -9.10
C PRO A 98 -10.21 -16.26 -8.25
N ILE A 99 -10.66 -15.07 -8.65
CA ILE A 99 -11.57 -14.22 -7.89
C ILE A 99 -12.67 -13.68 -8.80
N VAL A 100 -13.92 -13.80 -8.34
CA VAL A 100 -15.09 -13.18 -8.95
C VAL A 100 -15.79 -12.32 -7.90
N THR A 101 -16.11 -11.08 -8.25
CA THR A 101 -16.80 -10.14 -7.35
C THR A 101 -18.12 -9.71 -7.94
N ILE A 102 -19.19 -9.92 -7.19
CA ILE A 102 -20.52 -9.33 -7.41
C ILE A 102 -20.62 -8.08 -6.54
N ILE A 103 -20.77 -6.93 -7.18
CA ILE A 103 -20.94 -5.62 -6.55
C ILE A 103 -22.42 -5.26 -6.59
N ILE A 104 -22.95 -4.77 -5.48
CA ILE A 104 -24.36 -4.40 -5.30
C ILE A 104 -24.39 -2.98 -4.73
N ARG A 105 -25.10 -2.08 -5.41
CA ARG A 105 -25.30 -0.67 -5.00
C ARG A 105 -26.76 -0.30 -5.10
N GLY A 106 -27.18 0.78 -4.46
CA GLY A 106 -28.55 1.28 -4.64
C GLY A 106 -28.85 1.54 -6.11
N ALA A 107 -30.10 1.35 -6.55
CA ALA A 107 -30.48 1.49 -7.96
C ALA A 107 -30.17 2.88 -8.55
N ASN A 108 -30.10 3.91 -7.69
CA ASN A 108 -29.78 5.29 -8.06
C ASN A 108 -28.30 5.66 -7.84
N ASP A 109 -27.50 4.74 -7.30
CA ASP A 109 -26.07 4.98 -7.11
C ASP A 109 -25.33 4.90 -8.45
N PRO A 110 -24.26 5.71 -8.63
CA PRO A 110 -23.48 5.67 -9.85
C PRO A 110 -22.81 4.30 -10.05
N SER A 111 -22.57 3.95 -11.32
CA SER A 111 -21.85 2.74 -11.70
C SER A 111 -20.47 2.66 -11.01
N PRO A 112 -19.99 1.45 -10.65
CA PRO A 112 -18.61 1.24 -10.22
C PRO A 112 -17.58 1.72 -11.25
N ASN A 113 -17.97 1.79 -12.53
CA ASN A 113 -17.11 2.26 -13.62
C ASN A 113 -17.19 3.77 -13.88
N THR A 114 -18.23 4.45 -13.41
CA THR A 114 -18.35 5.90 -13.64
C THR A 114 -17.33 6.66 -12.79
N SER A 115 -16.18 6.92 -13.40
CA SER A 115 -15.25 8.01 -13.07
C SER A 115 -15.57 9.19 -13.98
N ARG A 116 -15.66 10.42 -13.46
CA ARG A 116 -15.64 11.63 -14.31
C ARG A 116 -14.19 11.85 -14.80
N THR A 117 -13.81 11.10 -15.84
CA THR A 117 -12.51 10.93 -16.55
C THR A 117 -11.69 12.23 -16.83
N PRO A 118 -10.40 12.17 -17.28
CA PRO A 118 -9.64 11.06 -17.92
C PRO A 118 -8.19 10.91 -17.42
N SER A 119 -7.74 9.76 -16.91
CA SER A 119 -7.36 8.59 -17.69
C SER A 119 -6.96 7.49 -16.70
N HIS A 120 -7.31 6.24 -17.02
CA HIS A 120 -6.69 4.97 -16.60
C HIS A 120 -5.97 4.90 -15.23
N VAL A 121 -6.38 3.98 -14.36
CA VAL A 121 -5.77 3.66 -13.03
C VAL A 121 -5.87 4.80 -11.98
N ASN A 122 -6.00 6.06 -12.39
CA ASN A 122 -6.02 7.24 -11.53
C ASN A 122 -7.39 7.65 -10.95
N SER A 123 -8.42 6.78 -10.97
CA SER A 123 -9.72 7.12 -10.34
C SER A 123 -9.63 7.18 -8.81
N LEU A 124 -8.63 6.54 -8.21
CA LEU A 124 -8.33 6.57 -6.78
C LEU A 124 -7.89 7.96 -6.30
N ALA A 125 -6.99 8.63 -7.02
CA ALA A 125 -6.51 9.96 -6.66
C ALA A 125 -7.65 10.99 -6.67
N SER A 126 -8.51 10.96 -7.71
CA SER A 126 -9.67 11.86 -7.79
C SER A 126 -10.75 11.54 -6.73
N ARG A 127 -10.98 10.25 -6.42
CA ARG A 127 -11.85 9.84 -5.30
C ARG A 127 -11.29 10.29 -3.95
N ARG A 128 -9.97 10.19 -3.74
CA ARG A 128 -9.28 10.72 -2.54
C ARG A 128 -9.48 12.24 -2.43
N THR A 129 -9.32 13.00 -3.52
CA THR A 129 -9.52 14.46 -3.52
C THR A 129 -10.96 14.88 -3.21
N VAL A 130 -11.96 14.27 -3.85
CA VAL A 130 -13.38 14.64 -3.65
C VAL A 130 -13.92 14.17 -2.30
N SER A 131 -13.43 13.03 -1.79
CA SER A 131 -13.88 12.48 -0.51
C SER A 131 -13.16 13.15 0.68
N ALA A 132 -11.88 13.51 0.53
CA ALA A 132 -11.14 14.34 1.49
C ALA A 132 -11.80 15.73 1.69
N GLN A 133 -12.31 16.35 0.61
CA GLN A 133 -13.08 17.60 0.69
C GLN A 133 -14.38 17.48 1.51
N ARG A 134 -14.87 16.26 1.74
CA ARG A 134 -16.07 15.96 2.55
C ARG A 134 -15.75 15.33 3.90
N GLY A 135 -14.47 15.24 4.28
CA GLY A 135 -14.01 14.63 5.53
C GLY A 135 -14.12 13.10 5.58
N ILE A 136 -14.33 12.44 4.45
CA ILE A 136 -14.53 10.99 4.35
C ILE A 136 -13.43 10.46 3.43
N LEU A 137 -12.41 9.78 3.94
CA LEU A 137 -11.48 9.06 3.06
C LEU A 137 -12.23 7.83 2.53
N ALA A 138 -12.58 7.83 1.24
CA ALA A 138 -13.27 6.70 0.61
C ALA A 138 -12.46 5.43 0.85
N THR A 139 -13.02 4.52 1.66
CA THR A 139 -12.45 3.22 1.95
C THR A 139 -12.19 2.50 0.63
N GLU A 140 -10.94 2.18 0.34
CA GLU A 140 -10.55 1.46 -0.87
C GLU A 140 -11.28 0.10 -0.93
N LEU A 141 -12.40 0.06 -1.65
CA LEU A 141 -13.16 -1.16 -1.92
C LEU A 141 -12.54 -1.90 -3.10
N PHE A 142 -11.40 -2.52 -2.83
CA PHE A 142 -10.93 -3.67 -3.58
C PHE A 142 -10.98 -4.85 -2.62
N ILE A 143 -12.07 -5.61 -2.68
CA ILE A 143 -12.19 -6.84 -1.89
C ILE A 143 -11.30 -7.89 -2.56
N HIS A 144 -10.36 -8.43 -1.80
CA HIS A 144 -9.54 -9.58 -2.17
C HIS A 144 -9.75 -10.67 -1.13
N PRO A 145 -9.57 -11.95 -1.49
CA PRO A 145 -9.68 -13.05 -0.55
C PRO A 145 -8.75 -12.85 0.63
N ARG A 146 -9.21 -13.32 1.80
CA ARG A 146 -8.31 -13.57 2.91
C ARG A 146 -7.24 -14.50 2.38
N ILE A 147 -6.02 -13.99 2.32
CA ILE A 147 -4.87 -14.80 1.98
C ILE A 147 -4.78 -15.89 3.04
N ARG A 148 -4.79 -17.14 2.61
CA ARG A 148 -4.50 -18.24 3.52
C ARG A 148 -3.08 -18.05 4.02
N HIS A 149 -2.89 -18.08 5.32
CA HIS A 149 -1.56 -18.06 5.89
C HIS A 149 -0.76 -19.25 5.35
N ALA A 150 0.50 -19.01 5.01
CA ALA A 150 1.39 -20.10 4.67
C ALA A 150 1.54 -20.99 5.91
N SER A 151 1.28 -22.29 5.75
CA SER A 151 1.58 -23.27 6.80
C SER A 151 3.07 -23.20 7.14
N GLY A 152 3.45 -23.67 8.32
CA GLY A 152 4.87 -23.88 8.64
C GLY A 152 5.75 -22.62 8.69
N SER A 153 5.18 -21.41 8.57
CA SER A 153 5.94 -20.16 8.60
C SER A 153 6.58 -19.94 9.96
N THR A 154 7.81 -19.41 9.94
CA THR A 154 8.60 -19.12 11.13
C THR A 154 8.67 -17.62 11.35
N ASP A 155 8.41 -17.18 12.57
CA ASP A 155 8.55 -15.80 12.97
C ASP A 155 10.04 -15.42 12.95
N PHE A 156 10.36 -14.32 12.27
CA PHE A 156 11.75 -13.94 12.04
C PHE A 156 12.44 -13.40 13.29
N GLU A 157 11.69 -12.86 14.26
CA GLU A 157 12.25 -12.29 15.49
C GLU A 157 12.56 -13.38 16.52
N THR A 158 11.60 -14.29 16.71
CA THR A 158 11.68 -15.36 17.72
C THR A 158 12.27 -16.66 17.20
N MET A 159 12.32 -16.85 15.87
CA MET A 159 12.68 -18.11 15.21
C MET A 159 11.76 -19.28 15.56
N GLU A 160 10.56 -18.99 16.08
CA GLU A 160 9.55 -19.96 16.43
C GLU A 160 8.48 -20.07 15.33
N LYS A 161 7.82 -21.23 15.25
CA LYS A 161 6.73 -21.41 14.30
C LYS A 161 5.57 -20.49 14.65
N ILE A 162 4.98 -19.84 13.65
CA ILE A 162 3.79 -19.01 13.86
C ILE A 162 2.58 -19.94 13.97
N GLU A 163 2.04 -20.10 15.18
CA GLU A 163 0.90 -20.99 15.45
C GLU A 163 -0.43 -20.25 15.61
N ASP A 164 -0.40 -19.00 16.08
CA ASP A 164 -1.62 -18.20 16.27
C ASP A 164 -2.03 -17.47 14.98
N GLU A 165 -2.98 -18.05 14.24
CA GLU A 165 -3.57 -17.44 13.05
C GLU A 165 -4.15 -16.03 13.32
N ARG A 166 -4.60 -15.75 14.54
CA ARG A 166 -5.18 -14.44 14.86
C ARG A 166 -4.14 -13.35 14.86
N ALA A 167 -2.87 -13.71 15.10
CA ALA A 167 -1.73 -12.80 15.11
C ALA A 167 -1.00 -12.73 13.75
N MET A 168 -1.50 -13.40 12.71
CA MET A 168 -0.83 -13.44 11.41
C MET A 168 -1.23 -12.28 10.49
N ILE A 169 -0.27 -11.82 9.70
CA ILE A 169 -0.46 -10.97 8.51
C ILE A 169 0.19 -11.70 7.34
N SER A 170 -0.56 -11.88 6.25
CA SER A 170 -0.03 -12.48 5.03
C SER A 170 -0.27 -11.62 3.81
N PHE A 171 0.67 -11.66 2.88
CA PHE A 171 0.58 -11.02 1.57
C PHE A 171 1.26 -11.87 0.49
N ILE A 172 0.87 -11.67 -0.76
CA ILE A 172 1.42 -12.44 -1.89
C ILE A 172 2.46 -11.58 -2.60
N VAL A 173 3.66 -12.13 -2.80
CA VAL A 173 4.73 -11.54 -3.62
C VAL A 173 5.29 -12.62 -4.53
N ASP A 174 5.41 -12.32 -5.82
CA ASP A 174 5.93 -13.26 -6.82
C ASP A 174 5.27 -14.66 -6.76
N GLU A 175 3.94 -14.67 -6.59
CA GLU A 175 3.09 -15.87 -6.45
C GLU A 175 3.28 -16.68 -5.16
N GLU A 176 4.20 -16.27 -4.27
CA GLU A 176 4.41 -16.87 -2.96
C GLU A 176 3.62 -16.14 -1.87
N VAL A 177 3.04 -16.92 -0.94
CA VAL A 177 2.41 -16.38 0.25
C VAL A 177 3.46 -16.20 1.33
N LEU A 178 3.68 -14.97 1.75
CA LEU A 178 4.53 -14.65 2.89
C LEU A 178 3.66 -14.36 4.11
N THR A 179 4.05 -14.90 5.26
CA THR A 179 3.30 -14.78 6.52
C THR A 179 4.21 -14.28 7.63
N PHE A 180 3.70 -13.32 8.39
CA PHE A 180 4.40 -12.61 9.45
C PHE A 180 3.54 -12.62 10.71
N THR A 181 4.17 -12.57 11.88
CA THR A 181 3.43 -12.11 13.05
C THR A 181 3.17 -10.61 12.93
N LYS A 182 2.02 -10.19 13.42
CA LYS A 182 1.59 -8.80 13.45
C LYS A 182 2.59 -7.93 14.22
N ASP A 183 3.07 -8.42 15.37
CA ASP A 183 3.96 -7.65 16.23
C ASP A 183 5.33 -7.45 15.57
N TYR A 184 5.89 -8.49 14.96
CA TYR A 184 7.12 -8.35 14.16
C TYR A 184 6.93 -7.35 13.02
N LEU A 185 5.88 -7.50 12.20
CA LEU A 185 5.69 -6.65 11.03
C LEU A 185 5.49 -5.18 11.42
N LEU A 186 4.67 -4.90 12.43
CA LEU A 186 4.44 -3.54 12.93
C LEU A 186 5.70 -2.96 13.58
N GLY A 187 6.38 -3.72 14.43
CA GLY A 187 7.62 -3.29 15.08
C GLY A 187 8.71 -2.97 14.06
N TRP A 188 8.81 -3.78 13.01
CA TRP A 188 9.73 -3.54 11.90
C TRP A 188 9.37 -2.29 11.12
N ILE A 189 8.09 -2.11 10.78
CA ILE A 189 7.61 -0.90 10.12
C ILE A 189 7.95 0.33 10.97
N ASP A 190 7.58 0.35 12.25
CA ASP A 190 7.82 1.48 13.14
C ASP A 190 9.30 1.82 13.27
N SER A 191 10.17 0.79 13.35
CA SER A 191 11.63 0.96 13.36
C SER A 191 12.14 1.62 12.06
N GLN A 192 11.69 1.15 10.91
CA GLN A 192 12.10 1.71 9.61
C GLN A 192 11.54 3.13 9.39
N LEU A 193 10.37 3.43 9.92
CA LEU A 193 9.79 4.78 9.91
C LEU A 193 10.55 5.74 10.81
N ALA A 194 11.04 5.27 11.97
CA ALA A 194 11.92 6.05 12.84
C ALA A 194 13.24 6.43 12.13
N ASP A 195 13.70 5.57 11.21
CA ASP A 195 14.83 5.83 10.31
C ASP A 195 14.45 6.66 9.06
N MET A 196 13.28 7.30 9.07
CA MET A 196 12.82 8.21 8.03
C MET A 196 12.59 7.57 6.66
N LYS A 197 12.42 6.23 6.60
CA LYS A 197 12.01 5.56 5.36
C LYS A 197 10.55 5.83 5.05
N HIS A 198 10.24 5.98 3.78
CA HIS A 198 8.86 5.99 3.32
C HIS A 198 8.26 4.56 3.45
N PRO A 199 6.96 4.38 3.74
CA PRO A 199 6.40 3.04 3.91
C PRO A 199 6.58 2.15 2.68
N THR A 200 6.63 2.76 1.50
CA THR A 200 6.86 2.06 0.23
C THR A 200 8.31 1.64 -0.02
N GLU A 201 9.24 2.10 0.83
CA GLU A 201 10.67 1.79 0.79
C GLU A 201 11.09 0.83 1.90
N ILE A 202 10.16 0.42 2.75
CA ILE A 202 10.40 -0.54 3.81
C ILE A 202 10.63 -1.91 3.18
N THR A 203 11.71 -2.56 3.60
CA THR A 203 11.99 -3.95 3.26
C THR A 203 11.85 -4.78 4.52
N VAL A 204 11.04 -5.84 4.48
CA VAL A 204 10.83 -6.82 5.56
C VAL A 204 11.41 -8.17 5.17
N HIS A 205 11.81 -8.95 6.17
CA HIS A 205 12.33 -10.30 5.97
C HIS A 205 11.35 -11.34 6.49
N SER A 206 11.17 -12.43 5.74
CA SER A 206 10.42 -13.62 6.16
C SER A 206 11.25 -14.89 5.98
N LEU A 207 10.94 -15.91 6.79
CA LEU A 207 11.49 -17.25 6.67
C LEU A 207 10.44 -18.19 6.07
N GLY A 208 10.77 -18.77 4.92
CA GLY A 208 9.94 -19.81 4.29
C GLY A 208 9.99 -21.14 5.06
N GLU A 209 9.08 -22.06 4.74
CA GLU A 209 9.07 -23.42 5.31
C GLU A 209 10.38 -24.19 5.04
N ASP A 210 11.08 -23.86 3.95
CA ASP A 210 12.37 -24.44 3.57
C ASP A 210 13.58 -23.80 4.30
N GLY A 211 13.32 -22.84 5.20
CA GLY A 211 14.33 -22.11 5.96
C GLY A 211 15.05 -21.02 5.15
N ARG A 212 14.60 -20.70 3.93
CA ARG A 212 15.18 -19.60 3.15
C ARG A 212 14.66 -18.25 3.62
N ASN A 213 15.57 -17.27 3.58
CA ASN A 213 15.24 -15.87 3.81
C ASN A 213 14.67 -15.25 2.53
N HIS A 214 13.48 -14.71 2.64
CA HIS A 214 12.87 -13.88 1.61
C HIS A 214 12.95 -12.42 2.05
N GLU A 215 13.32 -11.56 1.11
CA GLU A 215 13.38 -10.12 1.31
C GLU A 215 12.25 -9.50 0.48
N VAL A 216 11.32 -8.80 1.14
CA VAL A 216 10.21 -8.14 0.45
C VAL A 216 10.18 -6.66 0.74
N LYS A 217 10.12 -5.89 -0.36
CA LYS A 217 9.79 -4.47 -0.31
C LYS A 217 8.27 -4.28 -0.20
N LEU A 218 7.83 -3.57 0.83
CA LEU A 218 6.44 -3.19 1.04
C LEU A 218 6.03 -2.09 0.05
N THR A 219 5.96 -2.40 -1.25
CA THR A 219 5.60 -1.41 -2.28
C THR A 219 4.20 -0.84 -2.08
N SER A 220 3.83 0.23 -2.80
CA SER A 220 2.45 0.75 -2.80
C SER A 220 1.44 -0.36 -3.10
N HIS A 221 1.79 -1.28 -4.00
CA HIS A 221 0.96 -2.44 -4.30
C HIS A 221 0.74 -3.33 -3.07
N VAL A 222 1.79 -3.62 -2.29
CA VAL A 222 1.66 -4.45 -1.08
C VAL A 222 0.80 -3.75 -0.03
N TRP A 223 0.99 -2.45 0.16
CA TRP A 223 0.19 -1.65 1.08
C TRP A 223 -1.28 -1.65 0.68
N GLU A 224 -1.57 -1.20 -0.54
CA GLU A 224 -2.93 -1.04 -1.04
C GLU A 224 -3.64 -2.38 -1.18
N LYS A 225 -2.92 -3.45 -1.56
CA LYS A 225 -3.50 -4.78 -1.83
C LYS A 225 -3.68 -5.64 -0.60
N PHE A 226 -2.84 -5.48 0.42
CA PHE A 226 -2.80 -6.42 1.55
C PHE A 226 -2.81 -5.74 2.91
N LEU A 227 -1.93 -4.76 3.16
CA LEU A 227 -1.75 -4.20 4.51
C LEU A 227 -2.86 -3.23 4.93
N LEU A 228 -3.41 -2.46 4.00
CA LEU A 228 -4.53 -1.56 4.24
C LEU A 228 -5.89 -2.27 4.25
N ARG A 229 -5.86 -3.59 4.45
CA ARG A 229 -7.01 -4.50 4.41
C ARG A 229 -6.93 -5.49 5.58
N GLY A 230 -8.03 -6.21 5.81
CA GLY A 230 -8.08 -7.26 6.83
C GLY A 230 -8.16 -6.75 8.27
N GLN A 231 -7.89 -7.66 9.22
CA GLN A 231 -8.10 -7.46 10.65
C GLN A 231 -7.23 -6.36 11.26
N TRP A 232 -6.05 -6.12 10.68
CA TRP A 232 -5.04 -5.20 11.22
C TRP A 232 -5.00 -3.84 10.53
N LYS A 233 -5.99 -3.59 9.67
CA LYS A 233 -6.10 -2.38 8.87
C LYS A 233 -6.01 -1.09 9.68
N GLU A 234 -6.68 -0.99 10.82
CA GLU A 234 -6.79 0.29 11.55
C GLU A 234 -5.41 0.83 11.96
N GLY A 235 -4.51 -0.04 12.43
CA GLY A 235 -3.13 0.36 12.79
C GLY A 235 -2.30 0.74 11.56
N LEU A 236 -2.36 -0.08 10.51
CA LEU A 236 -1.58 0.13 9.28
C LEU A 236 -2.08 1.35 8.47
N GLN A 237 -3.39 1.62 8.49
CA GLN A 237 -3.98 2.76 7.82
C GLN A 237 -3.56 4.08 8.48
N ALA A 238 -3.50 4.14 9.81
CA ALA A 238 -3.02 5.33 10.50
C ALA A 238 -1.59 5.71 10.08
N VAL A 239 -0.70 4.71 9.97
CA VAL A 239 0.67 4.88 9.48
C VAL A 239 0.67 5.40 8.04
N TRP A 240 -0.05 4.73 7.15
CA TRP A 240 -0.12 5.10 5.73
C TRP A 240 -0.67 6.50 5.51
N ASP A 241 -1.81 6.83 6.13
CA ASP A 241 -2.47 8.12 5.99
C ASP A 241 -1.57 9.26 6.51
N LYS A 242 -0.84 9.03 7.61
CA LYS A 242 0.13 10.01 8.13
C LYS A 242 1.28 10.24 7.14
N SER A 243 1.77 9.17 6.53
CA SER A 243 2.85 9.21 5.54
C SER A 243 2.45 9.99 4.29
N VAL A 244 1.28 9.68 3.74
CA VAL A 244 0.75 10.33 2.53
C VAL A 244 0.49 11.82 2.78
N ARG A 245 -0.09 12.19 3.93
CA ARG A 245 -0.30 13.60 4.29
C ARG A 245 1.01 14.35 4.40
N ALA A 246 1.97 13.82 5.16
CA ALA A 246 3.28 14.44 5.32
C ALA A 246 4.02 14.59 3.98
N GLN A 247 3.95 13.60 3.10
CA GLN A 247 4.53 13.68 1.76
C GLN A 247 3.87 14.78 0.91
N SER A 248 2.54 14.82 0.86
CA SER A 248 1.79 15.81 0.08
C SER A 248 2.09 17.24 0.53
N GLU A 249 2.04 17.50 1.83
CA GLU A 249 2.33 18.83 2.39
C GLU A 249 3.80 19.23 2.13
N ARG A 250 4.73 18.29 2.23
CA ARG A 250 6.15 18.51 1.96
C ARG A 250 6.40 18.86 0.49
N GLU A 251 5.79 18.14 -0.44
CA GLU A 251 5.90 18.41 -1.88
C GLU A 251 5.36 19.81 -2.23
N GLU A 252 4.24 20.21 -1.64
CA GLU A 252 3.68 21.56 -1.80
C GLU A 252 4.62 22.64 -1.25
N MET A 253 5.16 22.44 -0.04
CA MET A 253 6.13 23.37 0.56
C MET A 253 7.40 23.49 -0.27
N LEU A 254 7.95 22.37 -0.75
CA LEU A 254 9.14 22.37 -1.61
C LEU A 254 8.88 23.07 -2.94
N ALA A 255 7.72 22.86 -3.55
CA ALA A 255 7.32 23.57 -4.77
C ALA A 255 7.22 25.09 -4.53
N ASN A 256 6.64 25.50 -3.40
CA ASN A 256 6.56 26.91 -3.02
C ASN A 256 7.94 27.55 -2.80
N ILE A 257 8.88 26.81 -2.19
CA ILE A 257 10.27 27.28 -2.04
C ILE A 257 10.96 27.37 -3.41
N ALA A 258 10.81 26.36 -4.26
CA ALA A 258 11.40 26.35 -5.61
C ALA A 258 10.90 27.52 -6.47
N ASN A 259 9.61 27.87 -6.37
CA ASN A 259 9.03 29.01 -7.08
C ASN A 259 9.56 30.36 -6.57
N ALA A 260 9.87 30.46 -5.27
CA ALA A 260 10.42 31.69 -4.68
C ALA A 260 11.94 31.83 -4.90
N SER A 261 12.64 30.72 -5.13
CA SER A 261 14.11 30.65 -5.17
C SER A 261 14.57 29.90 -6.43
N PRO A 262 14.95 30.61 -7.52
CA PRO A 262 15.25 30.01 -8.83
C PRO A 262 16.34 28.93 -8.82
N ASN A 263 17.30 29.00 -7.90
CA ASN A 263 18.41 28.07 -7.79
C ASN A 263 18.20 26.98 -6.72
N PHE A 264 17.02 26.90 -6.12
CA PHE A 264 16.75 26.02 -4.98
C PHE A 264 17.03 24.55 -5.30
N VAL A 265 16.56 24.05 -6.45
CA VAL A 265 16.74 22.64 -6.83
C VAL A 265 18.23 22.30 -6.97
N GLN A 266 19.00 23.18 -7.62
CA GLN A 266 20.45 23.01 -7.75
C GLN A 266 21.15 23.10 -6.39
N ALA A 267 20.70 24.00 -5.51
CA ALA A 267 21.23 24.11 -4.16
C ALA A 267 20.98 22.83 -3.34
N CYS A 268 19.79 22.24 -3.42
CA CYS A 268 19.47 20.95 -2.79
C CYS A 268 20.37 19.82 -3.31
N GLN A 269 20.55 19.71 -4.63
CA GLN A 269 21.43 18.70 -5.23
C GLN A 269 22.88 18.87 -4.77
N GLN A 270 23.40 20.10 -4.80
CA GLN A 270 24.76 20.39 -4.36
C GLN A 270 24.95 20.12 -2.87
N TYR A 271 23.96 20.47 -2.05
CA TYR A 271 23.95 20.22 -0.61
C TYR A 271 23.97 18.72 -0.30
N ILE A 272 23.10 17.92 -0.93
CA ILE A 272 23.04 16.46 -0.76
C ILE A 272 24.34 15.81 -1.24
N TYR A 273 24.87 16.24 -2.39
CA TYR A 273 26.15 15.76 -2.90
C TYR A 273 27.28 16.03 -1.89
N ASP A 274 27.31 17.23 -1.31
CA ASP A 274 28.35 17.60 -0.36
C ASP A 274 28.23 16.82 0.95
N LEU A 275 27.02 16.62 1.47
CA LEU A 275 26.79 15.80 2.66
C LEU A 275 27.29 14.37 2.43
N ARG A 276 26.93 13.77 1.29
CA ARG A 276 27.36 12.41 0.92
C ARG A 276 28.89 12.28 0.84
N ASN A 277 29.58 13.32 0.36
CA ASN A 277 31.00 13.29 0.08
C ASN A 277 31.87 13.99 1.13
N PHE A 278 31.33 14.38 2.28
CA PHE A 278 32.04 15.14 3.32
C PHE A 278 33.39 14.51 3.75
N GLY A 279 33.42 13.18 3.89
CA GLY A 279 34.65 12.44 4.25
C GLY A 279 35.70 12.41 3.14
N ASN A 280 35.26 12.40 1.88
CA ASN A 280 36.10 12.03 0.73
C ASN A 280 36.40 13.20 -0.22
N ASN A 281 35.72 14.34 -0.07
CA ASN A 281 35.89 15.52 -0.91
C ASN A 281 36.18 16.76 -0.05
N LYS A 282 37.40 17.27 -0.15
CA LYS A 282 37.84 18.47 0.59
C LYS A 282 37.00 19.70 0.24
N GLY A 283 36.59 19.86 -1.02
CA GLY A 283 35.76 20.97 -1.47
C GLY A 283 34.36 20.93 -0.86
N SER A 284 33.75 19.73 -0.81
CA SER A 284 32.47 19.50 -0.14
C SER A 284 32.54 19.83 1.35
N ARG A 285 33.60 19.37 2.03
CA ARG A 285 33.84 19.68 3.43
C ARG A 285 33.96 21.18 3.70
N THR A 286 34.81 21.88 2.94
CA THR A 286 35.01 23.33 3.09
C THR A 286 33.73 24.11 2.87
N ARG A 287 32.90 23.75 1.88
CA ARG A 287 31.60 24.41 1.67
C ARG A 287 30.63 24.18 2.82
N LEU A 288 30.51 22.95 3.32
CA LEU A 288 29.61 22.63 4.43
C LEU A 288 30.05 23.30 5.73
N GLU A 289 31.32 23.17 6.11
CA GLU A 289 31.87 23.81 7.32
C GLU A 289 31.77 25.34 7.25
N GLY A 290 31.89 25.92 6.05
CA GLY A 290 31.76 27.37 5.82
C GLY A 290 30.35 27.92 6.05
N THR A 291 29.32 27.09 6.16
CA THR A 291 27.94 27.54 6.41
C THR A 291 27.72 28.10 7.82
N GLY A 292 28.57 27.72 8.79
CA GLY A 292 28.44 28.12 10.19
C GLY A 292 27.19 27.60 10.91
N HIS A 293 26.39 26.73 10.29
CA HIS A 293 25.19 26.15 10.88
C HIS A 293 25.45 24.73 11.37
N LYS A 294 24.91 24.33 12.53
CA LYS A 294 25.17 23.01 13.15
C LYS A 294 24.78 21.81 12.28
N PHE A 295 23.80 21.98 11.39
CA PHE A 295 23.38 20.97 10.40
C PHE A 295 23.83 21.32 8.98
N TYR A 296 24.77 22.24 8.82
CA TYR A 296 25.27 22.74 7.55
C TYR A 296 24.21 23.41 6.64
N MET A 297 23.08 23.85 7.21
CA MET A 297 22.00 24.53 6.49
C MET A 297 22.24 26.05 6.51
N GLY A 298 23.06 26.54 5.58
CA GLY A 298 23.34 27.96 5.44
C GLY A 298 23.88 28.29 4.05
N GLN A 299 24.35 29.52 3.88
CA GLN A 299 24.97 29.95 2.63
C GLN A 299 26.24 29.12 2.36
N PRO A 300 26.50 28.69 1.10
CA PRO A 300 25.84 29.14 -0.14
C PRO A 300 24.56 28.38 -0.53
N TYR A 301 24.13 27.38 0.25
CA TYR A 301 23.01 26.52 -0.13
C TYR A 301 21.66 27.20 0.10
N PHE A 302 21.46 27.70 1.32
CA PHE A 302 20.18 28.23 1.76
C PHE A 302 20.39 29.54 2.52
N ASP A 303 19.59 30.56 2.19
CA ASP A 303 19.47 31.73 3.05
C ASP A 303 18.66 31.39 4.31
N ASN A 304 18.65 32.31 5.29
CA ASN A 304 17.94 32.10 6.55
C ASN A 304 16.45 31.82 6.32
N ALA A 305 15.80 32.55 5.41
CA ALA A 305 14.37 32.39 5.12
C ALA A 305 14.04 31.01 4.53
N THR A 306 14.87 30.52 3.61
CA THR A 306 14.74 29.20 3.00
C THR A 306 15.03 28.12 4.03
N ARG A 307 16.11 28.26 4.82
CA ARG A 307 16.43 27.34 5.92
C ARG A 307 15.26 27.19 6.88
N ASP A 308 14.68 28.30 7.34
CA ASP A 308 13.61 28.27 8.33
C ASP A 308 12.37 27.57 7.77
N LYS A 309 12.06 27.74 6.47
CA LYS A 309 11.00 26.97 5.79
C LYS A 309 11.35 25.49 5.66
N LEU A 310 12.60 25.15 5.33
CA LEU A 310 13.07 23.76 5.23
C LEU A 310 12.94 23.02 6.56
N LEU A 311 13.25 23.68 7.67
CA LEU A 311 13.12 23.12 9.02
C LEU A 311 11.66 22.77 9.38
N GLN A 312 10.70 23.48 8.80
CA GLN A 312 9.27 23.19 8.98
C GLN A 312 8.73 22.10 8.05
N LEU A 313 9.54 21.52 7.15
CA LEU A 313 9.06 20.48 6.25
C LEU A 313 8.50 19.29 7.04
N PRO A 314 7.28 18.83 6.73
CA PRO A 314 6.66 17.75 7.44
C PRO A 314 7.38 16.42 7.17
N THR A 315 7.43 15.61 8.21
CA THR A 315 7.95 14.25 8.22
C THR A 315 6.92 13.34 8.84
N GLN A 316 7.13 12.02 8.77
CA GLN A 316 6.24 11.09 9.46
C GLN A 316 6.21 11.28 10.98
N SER A 317 7.23 11.91 11.56
CA SER A 317 7.36 12.07 13.02
C SER A 317 7.21 13.52 13.47
N GLY A 318 6.71 14.41 12.61
CA GLY A 318 6.54 15.84 12.91
C GLY A 318 7.18 16.70 11.82
N THR A 319 8.23 17.43 12.15
CA THR A 319 8.96 18.32 11.22
C THR A 319 10.42 17.91 11.08
N LEU A 320 11.10 18.41 10.05
CA LEU A 320 12.54 18.23 9.87
C LEU A 320 13.32 18.74 11.10
N GLU A 321 12.92 19.87 11.66
CA GLU A 321 13.49 20.42 12.90
C GLU A 321 13.40 19.44 14.06
N GLY A 322 12.23 18.82 14.25
CA GLY A 322 12.03 17.81 15.29
C GLY A 322 12.93 16.60 15.11
N VAL A 323 13.08 16.12 13.87
CA VAL A 323 13.97 14.98 13.53
C VAL A 323 15.43 15.32 13.81
N LEU A 324 15.89 16.51 13.40
CA LEU A 324 17.27 16.96 13.64
C LEU A 324 17.54 17.19 15.14
N GLY A 325 16.56 17.69 15.88
CA GLY A 325 16.64 17.82 17.34
C GLY A 325 16.69 16.46 18.06
N ALA A 326 15.98 15.46 17.56
CA ALA A 326 16.06 14.09 18.07
C ALA A 326 17.43 13.44 17.77
N LEU A 327 17.97 13.67 16.57
CA LEU A 327 19.33 13.23 16.22
C LEU A 327 20.38 13.86 17.14
N GLU A 328 20.28 15.16 17.40
CA GLU A 328 21.15 15.88 18.32
C GLU A 328 21.12 15.27 19.73
N LYS A 329 19.92 14.95 20.23
CA LYS A 329 19.76 14.24 21.50
C LYS A 329 20.39 12.84 21.48
N LYS A 330 20.20 12.07 20.41
CA LYS A 330 20.77 10.72 20.26
C LYS A 330 22.30 10.73 20.17
N ARG A 331 22.87 11.83 19.70
CA ARG A 331 24.31 12.03 19.52
C ARG A 331 24.91 12.93 20.61
N LEU A 332 24.27 13.15 21.76
CA LEU A 332 24.83 14.01 22.82
C LEU A 332 26.27 13.65 23.21
N ASP A 333 26.61 12.36 23.20
CA ASP A 333 27.93 11.85 23.57
C ASP A 333 28.88 11.62 22.37
N SER A 334 28.50 12.03 21.15
CA SER A 334 29.26 11.78 19.93
C SER A 334 29.10 12.88 18.87
N SER A 335 29.99 12.95 17.88
CA SER A 335 29.83 13.93 16.80
C SER A 335 28.81 13.47 15.75
N ILE A 336 28.00 14.40 15.26
CA ILE A 336 27.11 14.16 14.11
C ILE A 336 27.96 14.10 12.83
N CYS A 337 27.87 12.99 12.11
CA CYS A 337 28.55 12.79 10.84
C CYS A 337 27.66 13.27 9.67
N ALA A 338 28.18 14.18 8.84
CA ALA A 338 27.45 14.69 7.68
C ALA A 338 27.01 13.59 6.71
N SER A 339 27.87 12.60 6.44
CA SER A 339 27.61 11.56 5.44
C SER A 339 26.74 10.40 5.94
N HIS A 340 26.81 10.08 7.24
CA HIS A 340 26.09 8.93 7.81
C HIS A 340 24.82 9.33 8.57
N ASP A 341 24.81 10.48 9.23
CA ASP A 341 23.66 10.93 10.02
C ASP A 341 22.79 11.93 9.24
N LEU A 342 23.38 12.96 8.63
CA LEU A 342 22.61 14.04 7.98
C LEU A 342 22.18 13.70 6.56
N PHE A 343 23.07 13.15 5.74
CA PHE A 343 22.79 12.83 4.33
C PHE A 343 21.51 11.99 4.14
N PRO A 344 21.29 10.88 4.89
CA PRO A 344 20.07 10.09 4.73
C PRO A 344 18.79 10.90 5.01
N ILE A 345 18.79 11.73 6.07
CA ILE A 345 17.66 12.57 6.45
C ILE A 345 17.34 13.58 5.36
N PHE A 346 18.34 14.35 4.92
CA PHE A 346 18.14 15.39 3.90
C PHE A 346 17.82 14.80 2.54
N LYS A 347 18.38 13.64 2.18
CA LYS A 347 18.00 12.92 0.96
C LYS A 347 16.52 12.52 0.98
N SER A 348 16.04 11.97 2.10
CA SER A 348 14.64 11.57 2.27
C SER A 348 13.68 12.77 2.22
N VAL A 349 14.04 13.89 2.84
CA VAL A 349 13.16 15.07 2.95
C VAL A 349 13.17 15.94 1.69
N LEU A 350 14.32 16.13 1.05
CA LEU A 350 14.44 17.03 -0.11
C LEU A 350 14.15 16.33 -1.45
N GLY A 351 14.11 14.99 -1.48
CA GLY A 351 13.75 14.22 -2.67
C GLY A 351 14.72 14.35 -3.86
N ALA A 352 15.88 14.98 -3.67
CA ALA A 352 16.86 15.13 -4.74
C ALA A 352 17.67 13.83 -4.91
N GLN A 353 17.58 13.27 -6.12
CA GLN A 353 18.35 12.12 -6.59
C GLN A 353 19.71 12.53 -7.13
#